data_AF-A0A5N8VQP3-F1
#
_entry.id   AF-A0A5N8VQP3-F1
#
_cell.length_a   1.000
_cell.length_b   1.000
_cell.length_c   1.000
_cell.angle_alpha   90.00
_cell.angle_beta   90.00
_cell.angle_gamma   90.00
#
_symmetry.space_group_name_H-M   'P 1'
#
loop_
_entity.id
_entity.type
_entity.pdbx_description
1 polymer ?
#
loop_
_entity_poly.entity_id
_entity_poly.type
_entity_poly.pdbx_seq_one_letter_code
_entity_poly.pdbx_strand_id
1 'polypeptide(L)' 'MATPPAQHWFKSSYSGGSGTECVECAHTRDGALVRDSKNSRGPVVAIRRKAWQAFTQALRDEASGAVGASPSR' A
#
# COMPACT_ATOMS: atom_id res chain seq x y z
N MET A 1 22.91 1.75 20.28
CA MET A 1 21.87 2.21 19.32
C MET A 1 21.12 0.97 18.86
N ALA A 2 19.79 0.92 18.97
CA ALA A 2 19.01 -0.24 18.56
C ALA A 2 18.76 -0.21 17.05
N THR A 3 19.15 -1.27 16.34
CA THR A 3 18.85 -1.45 14.92
C THR A 3 17.33 -1.53 14.76
N PRO A 4 16.70 -0.70 13.91
CA PRO A 4 15.27 -0.84 13.64
C PRO A 4 14.99 -2.24 13.09
N PRO A 5 13.85 -2.86 13.44
CA PRO A 5 13.53 -4.20 12.96
C PRO A 5 13.57 -4.21 11.44
N ALA A 6 14.37 -5.14 10.89
CA ALA A 6 14.47 -5.33 9.45
C ALA A 6 13.08 -5.63 8.88
N GLN A 7 12.69 -4.94 7.81
CA GLN A 7 11.41 -5.19 7.16
C GLN A 7 11.44 -6.56 6.49
N HIS A 8 10.42 -7.38 6.76
CA HIS A 8 10.30 -8.70 6.17
C HIS A 8 9.61 -8.59 4.80
N TRP A 9 10.42 -8.64 3.74
CA TRP A 9 9.98 -8.55 2.35
C TRP A 9 9.52 -9.90 1.82
N PHE A 10 8.41 -9.92 1.10
CA PHE A 10 7.91 -11.10 0.40
C PHE A 10 7.46 -10.74 -1.01
N LYS A 11 7.61 -11.66 -1.96
CA LYS A 11 7.13 -11.48 -3.32
C LYS A 11 5.61 -11.60 -3.37
N SER A 12 4.97 -10.78 -4.20
CA SER A 12 3.55 -10.92 -4.49
C SER A 12 3.28 -12.28 -5.17
N SER A 13 2.15 -12.92 -4.85
CA SER A 13 1.70 -14.14 -5.53
C SER A 13 1.42 -13.92 -7.01
N TYR A 14 1.14 -12.67 -7.41
CA TYR A 14 0.92 -12.28 -8.80
C TYR A 14 2.23 -12.09 -9.58
N SER A 15 3.39 -12.17 -8.90
CA SER A 15 4.71 -11.99 -9.51
C SER A 15 5.24 -13.18 -10.33
N GLY A 16 4.43 -14.21 -10.54
CA GLY A 16 4.85 -15.49 -11.14
C GLY A 16 4.36 -15.80 -12.56
N GLY A 17 3.35 -15.09 -13.09
CA GLY A 17 2.61 -15.57 -14.27
C GLY A 17 3.34 -15.53 -15.61
N SER A 18 4.24 -14.55 -15.82
CA SER A 18 4.97 -14.37 -17.10
C SER A 18 6.27 -13.54 -16.98
N GLY A 19 6.83 -13.36 -15.79
CA GLY A 19 8.12 -12.66 -15.58
C GLY A 19 8.08 -11.12 -15.64
N THR A 20 6.90 -10.50 -15.78
CA THR A 20 6.74 -9.04 -15.86
C THR A 20 6.43 -8.39 -14.52
N GLU A 21 5.64 -9.04 -13.66
CA GLU A 21 5.07 -8.43 -12.45
C GLU A 21 6.01 -8.51 -11.24
N CYS A 22 7.13 -7.77 -11.22
CA CYS A 22 8.17 -7.90 -10.19
C CYS A 22 7.92 -7.01 -8.97
N VAL A 23 7.03 -7.42 -8.07
CA VAL A 23 6.67 -6.66 -6.86
C VAL A 23 7.00 -7.42 -5.59
N GLU A 24 7.70 -6.75 -4.66
CA GLU A 24 7.85 -7.17 -3.27
C GLU A 24 7.11 -6.21 -2.33
N CYS A 25 6.55 -6.78 -1.28
CA CYS A 25 5.82 -6.07 -0.24
C CYS A 25 6.41 -6.36 1.13
N ALA A 26 6.26 -5.42 2.07
CA ALA A 26 6.54 -5.65 3.49
C ALA A 26 5.47 -5.00 4.36
N HIS A 27 5.04 -5.70 5.41
CA HIS A 27 4.16 -5.14 6.42
C HIS A 27 4.93 -4.31 7.44
N THR A 28 4.34 -3.19 7.84
CA THR A 28 4.87 -2.30 8.89
C THR A 28 3.77 -2.01 9.91
N ARG A 29 4.14 -1.42 11.06
CA ARG A 29 3.15 -0.99 12.06
C ARG A 29 2.16 0.05 11.52
N ASP A 30 2.58 0.89 10.57
CA ASP A 30 1.79 2.02 10.06
C ASP A 30 1.30 1.84 8.62
N GLY A 31 1.37 0.64 8.06
CA GLY A 31 0.90 0.33 6.71
C GLY A 31 1.78 -0.69 5.98
N ALA A 32 2.00 -0.48 4.69
CA ALA A 32 2.77 -1.38 3.84
C ALA A 32 3.85 -0.64 3.06
N LEU A 33 4.92 -1.35 2.73
CA LEU A 33 5.94 -0.91 1.79
C LEU A 33 5.84 -1.76 0.54
N VAL A 34 6.05 -1.14 -0.63
CA VAL A 34 6.04 -1.80 -1.92
C VAL A 34 7.29 -1.38 -2.69
N ARG A 35 7.96 -2.33 -3.34
CA ARG A 35 9.11 -2.04 -4.20
C ARG A 35 9.15 -2.97 -5.40
N ASP A 36 9.95 -2.59 -6.38
CA ASP A 36 10.30 -3.44 -7.51
C ASP A 36 11.28 -4.55 -7.05
N SER A 37 10.93 -5.82 -7.31
CA SER A 37 11.76 -6.98 -6.93
C SER A 37 13.07 -7.05 -7.71
N LYS A 38 13.11 -6.53 -8.94
CA LYS A 38 14.29 -6.48 -9.81
C LYS A 38 15.24 -5.35 -9.39
N ASN A 39 14.75 -4.34 -8.68
CA ASN A 39 15.52 -3.22 -8.15
C ASN A 39 15.33 -3.05 -6.63
N SER A 40 15.83 -4.01 -5.85
CA SER A 40 15.67 -4.05 -4.38
C SER A 40 16.33 -2.89 -3.62
N ARG A 41 17.25 -2.16 -4.27
CA ARG A 41 17.89 -0.94 -3.74
C ARG A 41 17.27 0.35 -4.27
N GLY A 42 16.25 0.24 -5.12
CA GLY A 42 15.54 1.35 -5.71
C GLY A 42 14.53 2.00 -4.75
N PRO A 43 13.71 2.93 -5.27
CA PRO A 43 12.68 3.59 -4.48
C PRO A 43 11.67 2.62 -3.87
N VAL A 44 11.22 2.96 -2.65
CA VAL A 44 10.18 2.23 -1.93
C VAL A 44 8.94 3.12 -1.81
N VAL A 45 7.79 2.61 -2.22
CA VAL A 45 6.50 3.28 -2.03
C VAL A 45 5.95 2.90 -0.65
N ALA A 46 5.66 3.90 0.18
CA ALA A 46 5.07 3.69 1.50
C ALA A 46 3.56 4.01 1.48
N ILE A 47 2.75 2.98 1.67
CA ILE A 47 1.29 3.09 1.78
C ILE A 47 0.94 3.18 3.25
N ARG A 48 0.51 4.35 3.72
CA ARG A 48 0.11 4.56 5.11
C ARG A 48 -1.30 4.01 5.36
N ARG A 49 -1.48 3.32 6.48
CA ARG A 49 -2.77 2.74 6.91
C ARG A 49 -3.90 3.76 6.91
N LYS A 50 -3.66 4.97 7.45
CA LYS A 50 -4.67 6.04 7.50
C LYS A 50 -5.10 6.51 6.10
N ALA A 51 -4.15 6.68 5.19
CA ALA A 51 -4.44 7.11 3.82
C ALA A 51 -5.22 6.02 3.06
N TRP A 52 -4.84 4.75 3.23
CA TRP A 52 -5.56 3.62 2.63
C TRP A 52 -7.00 3.51 3.16
N GLN A 53 -7.20 3.69 4.47
CA GLN A 53 -8.53 3.71 5.08
C GLN A 53 -9.40 4.82 4.49
N ALA A 54 -8.90 6.06 4.45
CA ALA A 54 -9.62 7.20 3.87
C ALA A 54 -9.99 6.95 2.40
N PHE A 55 -9.06 6.41 1.61
CA PHE A 55 -9.30 6.04 0.21
C PHE A 55 -10.42 5.01 0.08
N THR A 56 -10.36 3.90 0.81
CA THR A 56 -11.40 2.85 0.75
C THR A 56 -12.76 3.33 1.28
N GLN A 57 -12.75 4.25 2.26
CA GLN A 57 -13.98 4.84 2.78
C GLN A 57 -14.63 5.73 1.72
N ALA A 58 -13.85 6.59 1.05
CA ALA A 58 -14.36 7.42 -0.04
C ALA A 58 -15.00 6.57 -1.14
N LEU A 59 -14.37 5.47 -1.57
CA LEU A 59 -14.95 4.55 -2.57
C LEU A 59 -16.28 3.93 -2.11
N ARG A 60 -16.43 3.65 -0.81
CA ARG A 60 -17.68 3.13 -0.24
C ARG A 60 -18.75 4.22 -0.19
N ASP A 61 -18.37 5.43 0.19
CA ASP A 61 -19.27 6.57 0.29
C ASP A 61 -19.82 6.93 -1.10
N GLU A 62 -18.98 6.92 -2.15
CA GLU A 62 -19.40 7.03 -3.55
C GLU A 62 -20.42 5.94 -3.92
N ALA A 63 -20.09 4.68 -3.64
CA ALA A 63 -20.97 3.55 -3.96
C ALA A 63 -22.32 3.60 -3.21
N SER A 64 -22.35 4.25 -2.04
CA SER A 64 -23.55 4.42 -1.22
C SER A 64 -24.34 5.70 -1.52
N GLY A 65 -23.85 6.58 -2.39
CA GLY A 65 -24.44 7.89 -2.68
C GLY A 65 -24.23 8.93 -1.56
N ALA A 66 -23.41 8.63 -0.56
CA ALA A 66 -23.14 9.50 0.59
C ALA A 66 -22.21 10.69 0.28
N VAL A 67 -21.48 10.64 -0.84
CA VAL A 67 -20.57 11.70 -1.28
C VAL A 67 -21.27 13.03 -1.57
N GLY A 68 -22.59 13.03 -1.78
CA GLY A 68 -23.38 14.25 -2.02
C GLY A 68 -23.71 15.09 -0.79
N ALA A 69 -23.48 14.61 0.44
CA ALA A 69 -23.79 15.36 1.66
C ALA A 69 -22.64 16.28 2.08
N SER A 70 -22.27 17.23 1.22
CA SER A 70 -21.47 18.37 1.65
C SER A 70 -22.34 19.26 2.55
N PRO A 71 -22.01 19.47 3.85
CA PRO A 71 -22.67 20.50 4.62
C PRO A 71 -22.13 21.84 4.09
N SER A 72 -22.97 22.52 3.33
CA SER A 72 -22.76 23.92 2.95
C SER A 72 -22.46 24.73 4.21
N ARG A 73 -21.24 25.25 4.27
CA ARG A 73 -20.88 26.40 5.09
C ARG A 73 -20.16 27.41 4.21
#